data_AF-A0A803KLL9-F1
#
_entry.id   AF-A0A803KLL9-F1
#
_cell.length_a   1.000
_cell.length_b   1.000
_cell.length_c   1.000
_cell.angle_alpha   90.00
_cell.angle_beta   90.00
_cell.angle_gamma   90.00
#
_symmetry.space_group_name_H-M   'P 1'
#
loop_
_entity.id
_entity.type
_entity.pdbx_description
1 polymer ?
#
loop_
_entity_poly.entity_id
_entity_poly.type
_entity_poly.pdbx_seq_one_letter_code
_entity_poly.pdbx_strand_id
1 'polypeptide(L)'
;MALGSSLYQALFRRTSTFTLTIVIGAVLFERAFDQGADALYDHLNRGKLWDHIKHKYEQSDVFIMITLCICVIRLYVKSLYYNCQL
;
A
#
# COMPACT_ATOMS: atom_id res chain seq x y z
N MET A 1 -25.35 2.50 38.27
CA MET A 1 -25.32 1.38 37.30
C MET A 1 -23.88 1.20 36.87
N ALA A 2 -23.29 0.02 37.10
CA ALA A 2 -21.91 -0.24 36.69
C ALA A 2 -21.87 -0.47 35.17
N LEU A 3 -20.94 0.18 34.45
CA LEU A 3 -20.78 0.02 33.00
C LEU A 3 -20.64 -1.45 32.58
N GLY A 4 -19.92 -2.25 33.38
CA GLY A 4 -19.76 -3.69 33.15
C GLY A 4 -21.08 -4.46 33.19
N SER A 5 -21.98 -4.13 34.12
CA SER A 5 -23.31 -4.78 34.19
C SER A 5 -24.18 -4.47 32.97
N SER A 6 -24.13 -3.23 32.48
CA SER A 6 -24.86 -2.80 31.27
C SER A 6 -24.30 -3.47 30.01
N LEU A 7 -22.98 -3.55 29.87
CA LEU A 7 -22.30 -4.24 28.76
C LEU A 7 -22.62 -5.73 28.73
N TYR A 8 -22.59 -6.39 29.90
CA TYR A 8 -22.94 -7.79 30.01
C TYR A 8 -24.39 -8.05 29.59
N GLN A 9 -25.33 -7.24 30.09
CA GLN A 9 -26.74 -7.37 29.68
C GLN A 9 -26.97 -7.11 28.19
N ALA A 10 -26.23 -6.17 27.59
CA ALA A 10 -26.42 -5.76 26.21
C ALA A 10 -25.77 -6.72 25.19
N LEU A 11 -24.53 -7.13 25.42
CA LEU A 11 -23.73 -7.84 24.42
C LEU A 11 -23.47 -9.31 24.78
N PHE A 12 -23.22 -9.60 26.05
CA PHE A 12 -22.69 -10.91 26.48
C PHE A 12 -23.74 -11.87 27.08
N ARG A 13 -24.96 -11.39 27.37
CA ARG A 13 -26.00 -12.20 28.05
C ARG A 13 -26.65 -13.26 27.17
N ARG A 14 -26.83 -12.99 25.87
CA ARG A 14 -27.45 -13.94 24.91
C ARG A 14 -26.38 -14.44 23.94
N THR A 15 -26.35 -15.75 23.69
CA THR A 15 -25.35 -16.37 22.80
C THR A 15 -25.40 -15.81 21.38
N SER A 16 -26.59 -15.49 20.85
CA SER A 16 -26.73 -14.89 19.53
C SER A 16 -26.14 -13.47 19.43
N THR A 17 -26.39 -12.60 20.40
CA THR A 17 -25.81 -11.24 20.44
C THR A 17 -24.32 -11.27 20.73
N PHE A 18 -23.87 -12.25 21.52
CA PHE A 18 -22.47 -12.48 21.82
C PHE A 18 -21.68 -12.83 20.57
N THR A 19 -22.11 -13.83 19.80
CA THR A 19 -21.45 -14.24 18.55
C THR A 19 -21.43 -13.09 17.54
N LEU A 20 -22.53 -12.35 17.40
CA LEU A 20 -22.58 -11.19 16.50
C LEU A 20 -21.59 -10.10 16.92
N THR A 21 -21.47 -9.84 18.22
CA THR A 21 -20.51 -8.86 18.76
C THR A 21 -19.07 -9.30 18.47
N ILE A 22 -18.76 -10.59 18.61
CA ILE A 22 -17.42 -11.12 18.31
C ILE A 22 -17.10 -10.98 16.82
N VAL A 23 -18.02 -11.35 15.93
CA VAL A 23 -17.76 -11.26 14.48
C VAL A 23 -17.50 -9.82 14.05
N ILE A 24 -18.36 -8.89 14.47
CA ILE A 24 -18.19 -7.47 14.16
C ILE A 24 -16.91 -6.93 14.80
N GLY A 25 -16.66 -7.28 16.07
CA GLY A 25 -15.47 -6.91 16.79
C GLY A 25 -14.18 -7.39 16.11
N ALA A 26 -14.17 -8.62 15.60
CA ALA A 26 -13.03 -9.20 14.91
C ALA A 26 -12.72 -8.46 13.60
N VAL A 27 -13.74 -8.17 12.77
CA VAL A 27 -13.54 -7.45 11.50
C VAL A 27 -13.02 -6.02 11.74
N LEU A 28 -13.57 -5.32 12.72
CA LEU A 28 -13.09 -3.98 13.07
C LEU A 28 -11.69 -4.02 13.68
N PHE A 29 -11.43 -4.99 14.54
CA PHE A 29 -10.14 -5.18 15.19
C PHE A 29 -9.04 -5.50 14.17
N GLU A 30 -9.29 -6.41 13.21
CA GLU A 30 -8.35 -6.75 12.14
C GLU A 30 -7.85 -5.48 11.42
N ARG A 31 -8.77 -4.64 10.93
CA ARG A 31 -8.40 -3.43 10.17
C ARG A 31 -7.67 -2.39 11.02
N ALA A 32 -8.10 -2.20 12.26
CA ALA A 32 -7.46 -1.26 13.16
C ALA A 32 -6.06 -1.75 13.59
N PHE A 33 -5.94 -3.05 13.85
CA PHE A 33 -4.71 -3.67 14.29
C PHE A 33 -3.67 -3.70 13.18
N ASP A 34 -4.03 -4.09 11.94
CA ASP A 34 -3.10 -4.10 10.81
C ASP A 34 -2.52 -2.71 10.57
N GLN A 35 -3.38 -1.68 10.45
CA GLN A 35 -2.92 -0.30 10.24
C GLN A 35 -2.07 0.23 11.41
N GLY A 36 -2.44 -0.12 12.64
CA GLY A 36 -1.69 0.30 13.83
C GLY A 36 -0.33 -0.40 13.93
N ALA A 37 -0.29 -1.70 13.64
CA ALA A 37 0.91 -2.51 13.68
C ALA A 37 1.89 -2.10 12.58
N ASP A 38 1.41 -1.87 11.35
CA ASP A 38 2.23 -1.37 10.24
C ASP A 38 2.82 0.01 10.57
N ALA A 39 2.00 0.94 11.08
CA ALA A 39 2.48 2.27 11.46
C ALA A 39 3.53 2.21 12.59
N LEU A 40 3.33 1.34 13.58
CA LEU A 40 4.30 1.12 14.65
C LEU A 40 5.60 0.52 14.11
N TYR A 41 5.49 -0.48 13.24
CA TYR A 41 6.63 -1.16 12.63
C TYR A 41 7.45 -0.22 11.74
N ASP A 42 6.78 0.58 10.92
CA ASP A 42 7.38 1.61 10.08
C ASP A 42 8.12 2.63 10.93
N HIS A 43 7.52 3.07 12.04
CA HIS A 43 8.14 4.03 12.95
C HIS A 43 9.41 3.46 13.60
N LEU A 44 9.36 2.21 14.06
CA LEU A 44 10.51 1.55 14.68
C LEU A 44 11.66 1.29 13.70
N ASN A 45 11.35 1.12 12.42
CA ASN A 45 12.32 0.79 11.37
C ASN A 45 12.50 1.91 10.33
N ARG A 46 12.26 3.15 10.74
CA ARG A 46 12.47 4.36 9.92
C ARG A 46 13.84 4.34 9.25
N GLY A 47 13.84 4.55 7.92
CA GLY A 47 15.06 4.61 7.11
C GLY A 47 15.69 3.27 6.73
N LYS A 48 15.18 2.13 7.22
CA LYS A 48 15.62 0.79 6.79
C LYS A 48 14.68 0.14 5.77
N LEU A 49 13.38 0.45 5.85
CA LEU A 49 12.39 -0.11 4.94
C LEU A 49 12.62 0.35 3.50
N TRP A 50 12.36 -0.58 2.56
CA TRP A 50 12.38 -0.29 1.13
C TRP A 50 11.49 0.88 0.77
N ASP A 51 10.30 1.01 1.38
CA ASP A 51 9.38 2.11 1.12
C ASP A 51 9.97 3.50 1.40
N HIS A 52 10.92 3.61 2.32
CA HIS A 52 11.61 4.87 2.59
C HIS A 52 12.72 5.16 1.58
N ILE A 53 13.27 4.15 0.89
CA ILE A 53 14.46 4.26 0.04
C ILE A 53 14.09 4.21 -1.45
N LYS A 54 12.95 3.63 -1.82
CA LYS A 54 12.51 3.40 -3.22
C LYS A 54 12.57 4.65 -4.10
N HIS A 55 12.28 5.82 -3.53
CA HIS A 55 12.31 7.11 -4.23
C HIS A 55 13.67 7.44 -4.86
N LYS A 56 14.76 6.86 -4.35
CA LYS A 56 16.11 7.04 -4.90
C LYS A 56 16.34 6.29 -6.22
N TYR A 57 15.57 5.22 -6.47
CA TYR A 57 15.82 4.32 -7.58
C TYR A 57 14.77 4.47 -8.69
N GLU A 58 13.50 4.71 -8.36
CA GLU A 58 12.42 4.84 -9.36
C GLU A 58 12.64 6.00 -10.34
N GLN A 59 13.25 7.10 -9.92
CA GLN A 59 13.50 8.25 -10.81
C GLN A 59 14.60 7.98 -11.85
N SER A 60 15.53 7.08 -11.53
CA SER A 60 16.65 6.73 -12.42
C SER A 60 16.19 5.85 -13.57
N ASP A 61 15.26 4.94 -13.30
CA ASP A 61 14.74 3.96 -14.27
C ASP A 61 13.85 4.63 -15.33
N VAL A 62 13.01 5.59 -14.91
CA VAL A 62 12.11 6.32 -15.82
C VAL A 62 12.90 7.21 -16.79
N PHE A 63 13.98 7.85 -16.33
CA PHE A 63 14.81 8.72 -17.19
C PHE A 63 15.57 7.92 -18.26
N ILE A 64 16.07 6.74 -17.90
CA ILE A 64 16.75 5.83 -18.84
C ILE A 64 15.75 5.34 -19.90
N MET A 65 14.54 4.93 -19.51
CA MET A 65 13.50 4.48 -20.45
C MET A 65 13.06 5.57 -21.44
N ILE A 66 12.83 6.80 -20.96
CA ILE A 66 12.45 7.93 -21.83
C ILE A 66 13.59 8.28 -22.79
N THR A 67 14.83 8.34 -22.29
CA THR A 67 16.00 8.69 -23.11
C THR A 67 16.28 7.63 -24.18
N LEU A 68 16.19 6.35 -23.84
CA LEU A 68 16.30 5.24 -24.80
C LEU A 68 15.20 5.30 -25.85
N CYS A 69 13.95 5.54 -25.45
CA CYS A 69 12.83 5.65 -26.37
C CYS A 69 13.01 6.81 -27.36
N ILE A 70 13.42 7.99 -26.89
CA ILE A 70 13.74 9.13 -27.76
C ILE A 70 14.90 8.80 -28.71
N CYS A 71 15.95 8.12 -28.22
CA CYS A 71 17.11 7.77 -29.03
C CYS A 71 16.74 6.76 -30.13
N VAL A 72 15.92 5.74 -29.81
CA VAL A 72 15.39 4.76 -30.77
C VAL A 72 14.49 5.44 -31.81
N ILE A 73 13.58 6.32 -31.40
CA ILE A 73 12.74 7.10 -32.33
C ILE A 73 13.62 7.94 -33.27
N ARG A 74 14.65 8.60 -32.73
CA ARG A 74 15.58 9.44 -33.52
C ARG A 74 16.39 8.61 -34.53
N LEU A 75 16.82 7.40 -34.14
CA LEU A 75 17.47 6.43 -35.02
C LEU A 75 16.52 5.95 -36.11
N TYR A 76 15.27 5.66 -35.79
CA TYR A 76 14.28 5.20 -36.76
C TYR A 76 13.96 6.28 -37.80
N VAL A 77 13.74 7.52 -37.37
CA VAL A 77 13.52 8.66 -38.27
C VAL A 77 14.74 8.91 -39.16
N LYS A 78 15.96 8.81 -38.61
CA LYS A 78 17.19 8.95 -39.38
C LYS A 78 17.36 7.82 -40.40
N SER A 79 17.04 6.58 -40.03
CA SER A 79 17.05 5.42 -40.93
C SER A 79 16.03 5.56 -42.07
N LEU A 80 14.86 6.13 -41.80
CA LEU A 80 13.83 6.39 -42.82
C LEU A 80 14.28 7.45 -43.83
N TYR A 81 14.94 8.52 -43.34
CA TYR A 81 15.47 9.59 -44.18
C TYR A 81 16.54 9.08 -45.17
N TYR A 82 17.46 8.23 -44.72
CA TYR A 82 18.45 7.61 -45.60
C TYR A 82 17.85 6.68 -46.67
N ASN A 83 16.74 5.98 -46.35
CA ASN A 83 16.05 5.13 -47.32
C ASN A 83 15.26 5.92 -48.37
N CYS A 84 14.87 7.16 -48.08
CA CYS A 84 14.08 8.00 -48.98
C CYS A 84 14.94 8.88 -49.91
N GLN A 85 16.25 8.96 -49.67
CA GLN A 85 17.22 9.67 -50.51
C GLN A 85 17.96 8.76 -51.52
N LEU A 86 17.61 7.47 -51.56
CA LEU A 86 18.10 6.51 -52.56
C LEU A 86 17.10 6.38 -53.72
#